data_AF-A0A4V1NXE6-F1
#
_entry.id   AF-A0A4V1NXE6-F1
#
_cell.length_a   1.000
_cell.length_b   1.000
_cell.length_c   1.000
_cell.angle_alpha   90.00
_cell.angle_beta   90.00
_cell.angle_gamma   90.00
#
_symmetry.space_group_name_H-M   'P 1'
#
loop_
_entity.id
_entity.type
_entity.pdbx_description
1 polymer ?
#
loop_
_entity_poly.entity_id
_entity_poly.type
_entity_poly.pdbx_seq_one_letter_code
_entity_poly.pdbx_strand_id
1 'polypeptide(L)'
;MHLWKAIVASHILFITLVGCQANQTKVIENKPVSNVQTDTIKTYVHPTEQYRLELPKEWANVKIEESDHATRFIYPSTQPNMYQLLFSIEVMTQEEWKRLRTEGSGWEQFKEITTDQGKVYSYLTPLDVALEGGEREQYIILANQIPSIIQSFLMDTKEKKVEGDVYSLSVPTEWEVSPFHDGQSYVFSSKQGVVGGIDRLVHMKEGAEVPYPDFPETVLVNQEPRILSKEAMTAYTFPVWKVRMTPIEGSQHKEELHYYFYPPNQTAVYDLYFYRPAVNEDTLSSVLNSLGWELTK
;
A
#
# COMPACT_ATOMS: atom_id res chain seq x y z
N MET A 1 21.77 24.62 51.06
CA MET A 1 21.62 23.64 52.16
C MET A 1 20.52 24.12 53.09
N HIS A 2 19.29 23.62 52.96
CA HIS A 2 18.35 23.55 54.08
C HIS A 2 17.42 22.36 53.87
N LEU A 3 17.67 21.35 54.72
CA LEU A 3 16.90 20.15 54.96
C LEU A 3 15.47 20.50 55.41
N TRP A 4 14.47 19.86 54.82
CA TRP A 4 13.19 19.61 55.48
C TRP A 4 12.89 18.11 55.42
N LYS A 5 12.97 17.47 56.59
CA LYS A 5 12.45 16.13 56.88
C LYS A 5 11.35 16.32 57.92
N ALA A 6 10.24 15.57 57.80
CA ALA A 6 9.33 15.09 58.86
C ALA A 6 7.90 14.94 58.28
N ILE A 7 7.03 13.95 58.61
CA ILE A 7 7.06 12.69 59.37
C ILE A 7 5.60 12.13 59.35
N VAL A 8 5.44 10.78 59.31
CA VAL A 8 4.39 9.94 60.00
C VAL A 8 2.91 10.07 59.55
N ALA A 9 2.04 9.06 59.57
CA ALA A 9 2.06 7.59 59.63
C ALA A 9 0.60 7.09 59.55
N SER A 10 0.46 5.76 59.49
CA SER A 10 -0.62 4.95 60.09
C SER A 10 -1.69 4.32 59.18
N HIS A 11 -1.44 3.04 58.85
CA HIS A 11 -2.31 1.86 59.06
C HIS A 11 -3.82 2.02 58.85
N ILE A 12 -4.40 1.14 58.03
CA ILE A 12 -5.44 0.19 58.46
C ILE A 12 -5.30 -1.12 57.66
N LEU A 13 -5.23 -2.19 58.44
CA LEU A 13 -5.26 -3.60 58.11
C LEU A 13 -6.73 -4.03 57.93
N PHE A 14 -7.08 -4.75 56.85
CA PHE A 14 -8.26 -5.60 56.84
C PHE A 14 -7.95 -6.92 56.12
N ILE A 15 -7.85 -7.98 56.92
CA ILE A 15 -7.84 -9.37 56.50
C ILE A 15 -9.29 -9.84 56.55
N THR A 16 -9.80 -10.41 55.46
CA THR A 16 -10.80 -11.48 55.55
C THR A 16 -10.53 -12.54 54.48
N LEU A 17 -10.27 -13.74 54.99
CA LEU A 17 -10.24 -15.04 54.32
C LEU A 17 -11.65 -15.51 53.92
N VAL A 18 -11.66 -16.65 53.21
CA VAL A 18 -12.74 -17.62 52.90
C VAL A 18 -13.36 -17.41 51.50
N GLY A 19 -13.40 -18.39 50.60
CA GLY A 19 -13.07 -19.80 50.73
C GLY A 19 -13.15 -20.58 49.41
N CYS A 20 -12.71 -21.84 49.48
CA CYS A 20 -12.83 -22.87 48.46
C CYS A 20 -14.25 -23.03 47.93
N GLN A 21 -14.38 -23.32 46.63
CA GLN A 21 -15.14 -24.48 46.17
C GLN A 21 -14.76 -24.86 44.74
N ALA A 22 -14.11 -26.01 44.61
CA ALA A 22 -14.10 -26.78 43.38
C ALA A 22 -15.44 -27.51 43.29
N ASN A 23 -16.16 -27.36 42.17
CA ASN A 23 -17.21 -28.29 41.78
C ASN A 23 -17.12 -28.54 40.27
N GLN A 24 -16.85 -29.79 39.96
CA GLN A 24 -16.86 -30.38 38.64
C GLN A 24 -18.26 -30.26 38.04
N THR A 25 -18.35 -29.72 36.83
CA THR A 25 -19.54 -29.88 35.98
C THR A 25 -19.14 -30.74 34.79
N LYS A 26 -19.71 -31.95 34.71
CA LYS A 26 -19.80 -32.75 33.50
C LYS A 26 -20.69 -31.98 32.50
N VAL A 27 -20.19 -31.70 31.30
CA VAL A 27 -21.03 -31.30 30.17
C VAL A 27 -20.80 -32.27 29.03
N ILE A 28 -21.91 -32.78 28.52
CA ILE A 28 -22.08 -33.67 27.38
C ILE A 28 -21.92 -32.86 26.09
N GLU A 29 -21.16 -33.46 25.16
CA GLU A 29 -21.19 -33.35 23.71
C GLU A 29 -22.23 -32.41 23.07
N ASN A 30 -21.75 -31.44 22.30
CA ASN A 30 -22.34 -31.00 21.03
C ASN A 30 -21.25 -30.28 20.23
N LYS A 31 -20.90 -30.82 19.04
CA LYS A 31 -20.12 -30.10 18.03
C LYS A 31 -20.86 -28.80 17.67
N PRO A 32 -20.28 -27.61 17.85
CA PRO A 32 -20.67 -26.47 17.06
C PRO A 32 -20.02 -26.64 15.68
N VAL A 33 -20.85 -26.72 14.65
CA VAL A 33 -20.48 -26.33 13.29
C VAL A 33 -19.83 -24.95 13.43
N SER A 34 -18.52 -24.85 13.20
CA SER A 34 -17.85 -23.55 13.14
C SER A 34 -18.47 -22.77 12.00
N ASN A 35 -19.41 -21.90 12.37
CA ASN A 35 -19.75 -20.71 11.62
C ASN A 35 -18.42 -20.04 11.28
N VAL A 36 -18.16 -19.87 9.98
CA VAL A 36 -17.12 -19.00 9.45
C VAL A 36 -17.53 -17.58 9.87
N GLN A 37 -17.15 -17.22 11.08
CA GLN A 37 -17.20 -15.87 11.58
C GLN A 37 -16.10 -15.15 10.81
N THR A 38 -16.48 -14.38 9.81
CA THR A 38 -15.57 -13.61 8.96
C THR A 38 -14.63 -12.81 9.86
N ASP A 39 -13.37 -13.23 9.88
CA ASP A 39 -12.25 -12.58 10.54
C ASP A 39 -12.12 -11.16 10.02
N THR A 40 -12.59 -10.18 10.79
CA THR A 40 -12.52 -8.78 10.37
C THR A 40 -11.09 -8.28 10.51
N ILE A 41 -10.38 -8.27 9.38
CA ILE A 41 -9.12 -7.54 9.16
C ILE A 41 -9.40 -6.05 9.38
N LYS A 42 -8.55 -5.36 10.16
CA LYS A 42 -8.63 -3.91 10.40
C LYS A 42 -7.59 -3.20 9.54
N THR A 43 -7.99 -2.20 8.76
CA THR A 43 -7.05 -1.34 8.04
C THR A 43 -6.53 -0.22 8.96
N TYR A 44 -5.21 -0.10 9.06
CA TYR A 44 -4.53 1.06 9.63
C TYR A 44 -4.10 2.01 8.51
N VAL A 45 -4.27 3.31 8.70
CA VAL A 45 -3.85 4.35 7.74
C VAL A 45 -3.06 5.40 8.49
N HIS A 46 -1.81 5.62 8.09
CA HIS A 46 -0.96 6.65 8.67
C HIS A 46 -1.45 8.04 8.28
N PRO A 47 -1.68 8.97 9.22
CA PRO A 47 -2.38 10.22 8.94
C PRO A 47 -1.58 11.19 8.05
N THR A 48 -0.25 11.20 8.17
CA THR A 48 0.62 12.16 7.46
C THR A 48 1.33 11.53 6.26
N GLU A 49 2.05 10.44 6.51
CA GLU A 49 2.79 9.66 5.49
C GLU A 49 1.90 8.85 4.54
N GLN A 50 0.57 8.79 4.78
CA GLN A 50 -0.40 8.24 3.82
C GLN A 50 -0.01 6.85 3.32
N TYR A 51 0.43 5.96 4.20
CA TYR A 51 0.52 4.54 3.91
C TYR A 51 -0.53 3.80 4.73
N ARG A 52 -0.90 2.60 4.30
CA ARG A 52 -1.84 1.74 5.00
C ARG A 52 -1.29 0.33 5.20
N LEU A 53 -1.84 -0.34 6.22
CA LEU A 53 -1.54 -1.73 6.59
C LEU A 53 -2.84 -2.47 6.87
N GLU A 54 -2.86 -3.75 6.57
CA GLU A 54 -3.87 -4.69 7.05
C GLU A 54 -3.41 -5.33 8.36
N LEU A 55 -4.14 -5.05 9.43
CA LEU A 55 -3.87 -5.60 10.76
C LEU A 55 -4.83 -6.78 11.05
N PRO A 56 -4.30 -7.96 11.41
CA PRO A 56 -5.11 -9.08 11.85
C PRO A 56 -5.95 -8.73 13.08
N LYS A 57 -7.04 -9.46 13.31
CA LYS A 57 -7.95 -9.21 14.46
C LYS A 57 -7.24 -9.32 15.81
N GLU A 58 -6.20 -10.13 15.92
CA GLU A 58 -5.39 -10.30 17.14
C GLU A 58 -4.67 -8.99 17.54
N TRP A 59 -4.52 -8.06 16.59
CA TRP A 59 -3.88 -6.75 16.82
C TRP A 59 -4.83 -5.69 17.37
N ALA A 60 -6.09 -6.03 17.68
CA ALA A 60 -7.09 -5.07 18.16
C ALA A 60 -6.64 -4.25 19.38
N ASN A 61 -5.79 -4.82 20.23
CA ASN A 61 -5.28 -4.19 21.45
C ASN A 61 -3.85 -3.64 21.32
N VAL A 62 -3.19 -3.83 20.17
CA VAL A 62 -1.84 -3.31 19.96
C VAL A 62 -1.89 -1.78 20.02
N LYS A 63 -1.02 -1.20 20.85
CA LYS A 63 -0.89 0.25 20.95
C LYS A 63 -0.11 0.75 19.75
N ILE A 64 -0.63 1.78 19.08
CA ILE A 64 0.04 2.43 17.96
C ILE A 64 0.46 3.82 18.42
N GLU A 65 1.75 4.11 18.34
CA GLU A 65 2.31 5.44 18.60
C GLU A 65 2.84 6.02 17.29
N GLU A 66 2.35 7.20 16.95
CA GLU A 66 2.67 7.91 15.71
C GLU A 66 3.59 9.10 16.00
N SER A 67 4.49 9.36 15.06
CA SER A 67 5.32 10.57 15.00
C SER A 67 5.52 10.96 13.55
N ASP A 68 6.14 12.11 13.30
CA ASP A 68 6.31 12.64 11.94
C ASP A 68 7.06 11.67 10.99
N HIS A 69 7.92 10.81 11.52
CA HIS A 69 8.79 9.93 10.73
C HIS A 69 8.77 8.47 11.18
N ALA A 70 7.95 8.12 12.17
CA ALA A 70 7.91 6.75 12.67
C ALA A 70 6.54 6.37 13.19
N THR A 71 6.23 5.09 13.05
CA THR A 71 5.02 4.45 13.60
C THR A 71 5.40 3.21 14.35
N ARG A 72 5.15 3.22 15.65
CA ARG A 72 5.54 2.15 16.56
C ARG A 72 4.32 1.33 16.94
N PHE A 73 4.39 0.04 16.69
CA PHE A 73 3.39 -0.92 17.12
C PHE A 73 3.90 -1.60 18.39
N ILE A 74 3.18 -1.43 19.48
CA ILE A 74 3.65 -1.75 20.83
C ILE A 74 2.72 -2.78 21.46
N TYR A 75 3.31 -3.89 21.92
CA TYR A 75 2.63 -4.92 22.67
C TYR A 75 2.07 -4.36 24.00
N PRO A 76 0.75 -4.53 24.26
CA PRO A 76 0.10 -3.98 25.43
C PRO A 76 0.30 -4.88 26.66
N SER A 77 1.50 -4.89 27.26
CA SER A 77 1.75 -5.66 28.48
C SER A 77 0.82 -5.21 29.62
N THR A 78 0.41 -6.19 30.42
CA THR A 78 -0.32 -5.99 31.68
C THR A 78 0.54 -5.33 32.76
N GLN A 79 1.87 -5.36 32.61
CA GLN A 79 2.79 -4.64 33.47
C GLN A 79 3.08 -3.25 32.86
N PRO A 80 2.71 -2.14 33.54
CA PRO A 80 2.76 -0.78 32.97
C PRO A 80 4.14 -0.32 32.48
N ASN A 81 5.21 -0.98 32.93
CA ASN A 81 6.61 -0.69 32.62
C ASN A 81 7.25 -1.71 31.67
N MET A 82 6.48 -2.65 31.10
CA MET A 82 6.97 -3.67 30.17
C MET A 82 6.33 -3.59 28.78
N TYR A 83 5.94 -2.38 28.35
CA TYR A 83 5.57 -2.19 26.94
C TYR A 83 6.76 -2.53 26.04
N GLN A 84 6.53 -3.37 25.05
CA GLN A 84 7.57 -3.79 24.11
C GLN A 84 7.17 -3.51 22.69
N LEU A 85 8.12 -2.98 21.93
CA LEU A 85 7.94 -2.77 20.49
C LEU A 85 7.72 -4.13 19.83
N LEU A 86 6.71 -4.28 18.98
CA LEU A 86 6.57 -5.40 18.06
C LEU A 86 7.39 -5.10 16.80
N PHE A 87 7.12 -3.96 16.18
CA PHE A 87 7.93 -3.38 15.12
C PHE A 87 7.69 -1.87 15.01
N SER A 88 8.58 -1.19 14.30
CA SER A 88 8.41 0.21 13.89
C SER A 88 8.48 0.30 12.37
N ILE A 89 7.67 1.15 11.76
CA ILE A 89 7.88 1.65 10.40
C ILE A 89 8.57 3.00 10.53
N GLU A 90 9.69 3.16 9.84
CA GLU A 90 10.54 4.35 9.87
C GLU A 90 10.60 4.92 8.45
N VAL A 91 10.30 6.21 8.33
CA VAL A 91 10.25 6.96 7.08
C VAL A 91 11.40 7.95 7.06
N MET A 92 12.23 7.88 6.04
CA MET A 92 13.43 8.73 5.94
C MET A 92 13.68 9.15 4.51
N THR A 93 14.43 10.23 4.31
CA THR A 93 14.90 10.63 2.99
C THR A 93 15.90 9.61 2.41
N GLN A 94 16.10 9.60 1.09
CA GLN A 94 17.13 8.77 0.48
C GLN A 94 18.54 9.09 1.01
N GLU A 95 18.83 10.36 1.29
CA GLU A 95 20.09 10.81 1.87
C GLU A 95 20.28 10.25 3.29
N GLU A 96 19.25 10.30 4.13
CA GLU A 96 19.27 9.71 5.47
C GLU A 96 19.45 8.21 5.43
N TRP A 97 18.75 7.51 4.52
CA TRP A 97 18.89 6.06 4.34
C TRP A 97 20.30 5.67 3.92
N LYS A 98 20.86 6.41 2.95
CA LYS A 98 22.23 6.21 2.48
C LYS A 98 23.22 6.42 3.62
N ARG A 99 23.07 7.51 4.38
CA ARG A 99 23.93 7.80 5.54
C ARG A 99 23.82 6.71 6.61
N LEU A 100 22.61 6.24 6.91
CA LEU A 100 22.37 5.16 7.87
C LEU A 100 23.13 3.88 7.46
N ARG A 101 23.09 3.51 6.18
CA ARG A 101 23.80 2.32 5.66
C ARG A 101 25.32 2.46 5.61
N THR A 102 25.86 3.68 5.48
CA THR A 102 27.31 3.90 5.37
C THR A 102 27.98 4.18 6.72
N GLU A 103 27.28 4.85 7.63
CA GLU A 103 27.87 5.41 8.86
C GLU A 103 27.19 4.91 10.13
N GLY A 104 25.97 4.37 10.04
CA GLY A 104 25.19 3.96 11.21
C GLY A 104 25.59 2.58 11.73
N SER A 105 25.64 2.42 13.05
CA SER A 105 25.57 1.08 13.66
C SER A 105 24.11 0.62 13.74
N GLY A 106 23.86 -0.68 13.58
CA GLY A 106 22.51 -1.25 13.69
C GLY A 106 21.60 -1.06 12.47
N TRP A 107 22.10 -0.51 11.37
CA TRP A 107 21.34 -0.38 10.12
C TRP A 107 20.84 -1.73 9.59
N GLU A 108 21.55 -2.82 9.92
CA GLU A 108 21.20 -4.20 9.55
C GLU A 108 19.83 -4.65 10.10
N GLN A 109 19.34 -3.97 11.14
CA GLN A 109 18.02 -4.23 11.73
C GLN A 109 16.88 -3.63 10.90
N PHE A 110 17.19 -2.64 10.05
CA PHE A 110 16.22 -2.00 9.18
C PHE A 110 16.10 -2.77 7.87
N LYS A 111 14.87 -3.11 7.52
CA LYS A 111 14.53 -3.75 6.24
C LYS A 111 13.71 -2.79 5.42
N GLU A 112 14.16 -2.53 4.19
CA GLU A 112 13.42 -1.70 3.24
C GLU A 112 12.07 -2.35 2.92
N ILE A 113 11.00 -1.56 2.98
CA ILE A 113 9.66 -1.95 2.51
C ILE A 113 9.52 -1.48 1.07
N THR A 114 9.63 -0.16 0.87
CA THR A 114 9.51 0.49 -0.44
C THR A 114 10.19 1.86 -0.43
N THR A 115 10.33 2.44 -1.62
CA THR A 115 10.75 3.83 -1.82
C THR A 115 9.65 4.55 -2.58
N ASP A 116 9.18 5.67 -2.04
CA ASP A 116 8.14 6.50 -2.66
C ASP A 116 8.42 7.99 -2.44
N GLN A 117 8.22 8.79 -3.49
CA GLN A 117 8.43 10.25 -3.50
C GLN A 117 9.78 10.73 -2.89
N GLY A 118 10.86 9.97 -3.09
CA GLY A 118 12.19 10.31 -2.55
C GLY A 118 12.36 9.99 -1.06
N LYS A 119 11.39 9.32 -0.45
CA LYS A 119 11.46 8.75 0.89
C LYS A 119 11.62 7.24 0.81
N VAL A 120 12.29 6.68 1.81
CA VAL A 120 12.46 5.25 2.04
C VAL A 120 11.62 4.88 3.25
N TYR A 121 10.73 3.91 3.06
CA TYR A 121 9.94 3.30 4.10
C TYR A 121 10.64 2.01 4.49
N SER A 122 10.97 1.88 5.76
CA SER A 122 11.65 0.70 6.30
C SER A 122 10.94 0.22 7.55
N TYR A 123 11.16 -1.04 7.93
CA TYR A 123 10.73 -1.52 9.23
C TYR A 123 11.87 -2.16 10.00
N LEU A 124 11.75 -2.14 11.32
CA LEU A 124 12.64 -2.84 12.23
C LEU A 124 11.82 -3.60 13.28
N THR A 125 12.34 -4.74 13.70
CA THR A 125 11.82 -5.54 14.82
C THR A 125 12.88 -5.57 15.91
N PRO A 126 12.54 -5.40 17.20
CA PRO A 126 13.54 -5.47 18.26
C PRO A 126 14.13 -6.88 18.38
N LEU A 127 15.38 -6.94 18.80
CA LEU A 127 16.11 -8.20 18.97
C LEU A 127 15.80 -8.88 20.31
N ASP A 128 15.55 -8.09 21.34
CA ASP A 128 15.40 -8.58 22.72
C ASP A 128 13.95 -8.44 23.20
N VAL A 129 13.44 -9.52 23.83
CA VAL A 129 12.11 -9.57 24.43
C VAL A 129 12.25 -9.83 25.92
N ALA A 130 11.93 -8.83 26.75
CA ALA A 130 11.95 -8.94 28.21
C ALA A 130 10.62 -9.46 28.84
N LEU A 131 9.69 -9.94 28.02
CA LEU A 131 8.42 -10.53 28.50
C LEU A 131 8.64 -11.98 28.92
N GLU A 132 7.85 -12.45 29.90
CA GLU A 132 7.90 -13.82 30.40
C GLU A 132 6.51 -14.48 30.40
N GLY A 133 6.50 -15.82 30.52
CA GLY A 133 5.28 -16.62 30.60
C GLY A 133 4.31 -16.39 29.42
N GLY A 134 3.02 -16.33 29.73
CA GLY A 134 1.97 -16.18 28.71
C GLY A 134 2.04 -14.88 27.91
N GLU A 135 2.59 -13.79 28.46
CA GLU A 135 2.77 -12.55 27.69
C GLU A 135 3.82 -12.71 26.60
N ARG A 136 4.89 -13.47 26.87
CA ARG A 136 5.90 -13.79 25.87
C ARG A 136 5.32 -14.62 24.74
N GLU A 137 4.48 -15.61 25.06
CA GLU A 137 3.82 -16.45 24.06
C GLU A 137 2.90 -15.63 23.15
N GLN A 138 2.11 -14.73 23.72
CA GLN A 138 1.25 -13.81 22.96
C GLN A 138 2.06 -12.84 22.10
N TYR A 139 3.13 -12.27 22.65
CA TYR A 139 4.05 -11.43 21.89
C TYR A 139 4.61 -12.17 20.67
N ILE A 140 5.07 -13.43 20.83
CA ILE A 140 5.63 -14.23 19.74
C ILE A 140 4.56 -14.50 18.67
N ILE A 141 3.31 -14.78 19.06
CA ILE A 141 2.21 -14.97 18.10
C ILE A 141 2.02 -13.71 17.25
N LEU A 142 1.96 -12.53 17.86
CA LEU A 142 1.83 -11.27 17.14
C LEU A 142 3.07 -10.97 16.28
N ALA A 143 4.26 -11.19 16.83
CA ALA A 143 5.52 -10.96 16.11
C ALA A 143 5.63 -11.82 14.84
N ASN A 144 5.14 -13.06 14.87
CA ASN A 144 5.10 -13.95 13.70
C ASN A 144 4.15 -13.47 12.58
N GLN A 145 3.23 -12.54 12.87
CA GLN A 145 2.33 -11.95 11.88
C GLN A 145 2.92 -10.69 11.21
N ILE A 146 4.04 -10.15 11.71
CA ILE A 146 4.67 -8.94 11.15
C ILE A 146 5.00 -9.09 9.66
N PRO A 147 5.57 -10.21 9.16
CA PRO A 147 5.85 -10.35 7.73
C PRO A 147 4.62 -10.17 6.83
N SER A 148 3.46 -10.74 7.20
CA SER A 148 2.22 -10.57 6.43
C SER A 148 1.66 -9.14 6.53
N ILE A 149 1.81 -8.49 7.69
CA ILE A 149 1.41 -7.08 7.85
C ILE A 149 2.26 -6.19 6.95
N ILE A 150 3.59 -6.37 6.95
CA ILE A 150 4.48 -5.61 6.07
C ILE A 150 4.19 -5.90 4.60
N GLN A 151 3.83 -7.14 4.23
CA GLN A 151 3.43 -7.46 2.86
C GLN A 151 2.15 -6.72 2.43
N SER A 152 1.28 -6.34 3.36
CA SER A 152 0.08 -5.54 3.08
C SER A 152 0.35 -4.03 2.99
N PHE A 153 1.61 -3.59 3.16
CA PHE A 153 1.98 -2.19 3.08
C PHE A 153 1.66 -1.64 1.69
N LEU A 154 0.83 -0.61 1.67
CA LEU A 154 0.48 0.11 0.45
C LEU A 154 0.54 1.60 0.72
N MET A 155 1.01 2.38 -0.25
CA MET A 155 0.83 3.83 -0.21
C MET A 155 -0.66 4.12 -0.44
N ASP A 156 -1.27 4.84 0.50
CA ASP A 156 -2.59 5.44 0.38
C ASP A 156 -2.46 6.75 -0.40
N THR A 157 -2.04 6.64 -1.66
CA THR A 157 -1.94 7.79 -2.56
C THR A 157 -3.32 8.41 -2.67
N LYS A 158 -3.49 9.64 -2.16
CA LYS A 158 -4.71 10.40 -2.40
C LYS A 158 -4.88 10.54 -3.91
N GLU A 159 -6.01 10.08 -4.42
CA GLU A 159 -6.30 10.14 -5.84
C GLU A 159 -7.22 11.32 -6.15
N LYS A 160 -7.06 11.90 -7.34
CA LYS A 160 -8.03 12.81 -7.95
C LYS A 160 -8.55 12.18 -9.22
N LYS A 161 -9.81 12.47 -9.52
CA LYS A 161 -10.41 12.05 -10.79
C LYS A 161 -9.95 12.93 -11.94
N VAL A 162 -9.68 12.27 -13.06
CA VAL A 162 -9.52 12.85 -14.39
C VAL A 162 -10.67 12.30 -15.22
N GLU A 163 -11.50 13.21 -15.71
CA GLU A 163 -12.67 12.89 -16.51
C GLU A 163 -12.35 13.20 -17.98
N GLY A 164 -12.45 12.19 -18.83
CA GLY A 164 -12.54 12.33 -20.28
C GLY A 164 -13.98 12.24 -20.75
N ASP A 165 -14.20 12.35 -22.06
CA ASP A 165 -15.56 12.30 -22.62
C ASP A 165 -16.29 10.96 -22.37
N VAL A 166 -15.54 9.87 -22.23
CA VAL A 166 -16.08 8.49 -22.15
C VAL A 166 -15.41 7.63 -21.09
N TYR A 167 -14.47 8.20 -20.33
CA TYR A 167 -13.72 7.50 -19.29
C TYR A 167 -13.56 8.40 -18.07
N SER A 168 -13.45 7.77 -16.91
CA SER A 168 -12.97 8.39 -15.67
C SER A 168 -11.78 7.60 -15.18
N LEU A 169 -10.71 8.25 -14.74
CA LEU A 169 -9.58 7.59 -14.11
C LEU A 169 -9.17 8.35 -12.85
N SER A 170 -8.66 7.63 -11.86
CA SER A 170 -8.13 8.20 -10.63
C SER A 170 -6.61 8.16 -10.69
N VAL A 171 -5.97 9.31 -10.53
CA VAL A 171 -4.51 9.46 -10.52
C VAL A 171 -4.05 10.08 -9.21
N PRO A 172 -2.79 9.86 -8.80
CA PRO A 172 -2.24 10.53 -7.62
C PRO A 172 -2.44 12.05 -7.67
N THR A 173 -2.87 12.63 -6.55
CA THR A 173 -3.19 14.06 -6.43
C THR A 173 -1.99 14.96 -6.69
N GLU A 174 -0.79 14.46 -6.41
CA GLU A 174 0.48 15.14 -6.65
C GLU A 174 0.88 15.18 -8.13
N TRP A 175 0.23 14.39 -9.00
CA TRP A 175 0.46 14.49 -10.43
C TRP A 175 -0.26 15.72 -10.98
N GLU A 176 0.44 16.55 -11.74
CA GLU A 176 -0.17 17.54 -12.60
C GLU A 176 -0.82 16.83 -13.79
N VAL A 177 -2.04 17.24 -14.14
CA VAL A 177 -2.79 16.69 -15.27
C VAL A 177 -3.08 17.84 -16.21
N SER A 178 -2.51 17.77 -17.40
CA SER A 178 -2.60 18.83 -18.40
C SER A 178 -3.23 18.28 -19.68
N PRO A 179 -4.25 18.94 -20.24
CA PRO A 179 -4.83 18.51 -21.51
C PRO A 179 -3.77 18.63 -22.61
N PHE A 180 -3.71 17.63 -23.46
CA PHE A 180 -2.98 17.69 -24.71
C PHE A 180 -3.83 18.40 -25.76
N HIS A 181 -3.23 18.81 -26.88
CA HIS A 181 -3.80 19.78 -27.83
C HIS A 181 -5.20 19.49 -28.40
N ASP A 182 -5.70 18.26 -28.26
CA ASP A 182 -7.02 17.81 -28.72
C ASP A 182 -8.14 17.94 -27.67
N GLY A 183 -7.80 18.25 -26.41
CA GLY A 183 -8.75 18.33 -25.29
C GLY A 183 -9.33 16.98 -24.85
N GLN A 184 -8.85 15.87 -25.40
CA GLN A 184 -9.32 14.50 -25.11
C GLN A 184 -8.22 13.56 -24.63
N SER A 185 -6.98 13.98 -24.85
CA SER A 185 -5.79 13.35 -24.35
C SER A 185 -5.22 14.17 -23.19
N TYR A 186 -4.60 13.52 -22.22
CA TYR A 186 -4.00 14.18 -21.05
C TYR A 186 -2.58 13.69 -20.83
N VAL A 187 -1.72 14.61 -20.42
CA VAL A 187 -0.37 14.31 -19.96
C VAL A 187 -0.34 14.37 -18.44
N PHE A 188 0.26 13.35 -17.83
CA PHE A 188 0.47 13.26 -16.39
C PHE A 188 1.93 13.60 -16.08
N SER A 189 2.16 14.52 -15.15
CA SER A 189 3.50 14.92 -14.71
C SER A 189 3.63 14.88 -13.20
N SER A 190 4.78 14.44 -12.69
CA SER A 190 5.16 14.57 -11.29
C SER A 190 6.18 15.69 -11.12
N LYS A 191 6.63 15.94 -9.88
CA LYS A 191 7.76 16.85 -9.61
C LYS A 191 9.06 16.46 -10.33
N GLN A 192 9.20 15.20 -10.75
CA GLN A 192 10.38 14.68 -11.42
C GLN A 192 10.27 14.73 -12.95
N GLY A 193 9.13 15.18 -13.49
CA GLY A 193 8.87 15.25 -14.93
C GLY A 193 7.64 14.45 -15.34
N VAL A 194 7.48 14.25 -16.65
CA VAL A 194 6.36 13.50 -17.23
C VAL A 194 6.42 12.04 -16.79
N VAL A 195 5.29 11.51 -16.35
CA VAL A 195 5.16 10.13 -15.85
C VAL A 195 4.30 9.25 -16.76
N GLY A 196 3.48 9.85 -17.63
CA GLY A 196 2.62 9.13 -18.54
C GLY A 196 1.54 10.03 -19.12
N GLY A 197 0.48 9.40 -19.63
CA GLY A 197 -0.67 10.10 -20.16
C GLY A 197 -1.73 9.13 -20.65
N ILE A 198 -2.82 9.70 -21.15
CA ILE A 198 -3.85 8.97 -21.87
C ILE A 198 -4.09 9.66 -23.20
N ASP A 199 -4.00 8.90 -24.28
CA ASP A 199 -4.23 9.39 -25.63
C ASP A 199 -5.45 8.71 -26.25
N ARG A 200 -6.24 9.48 -27.00
CA ARG A 200 -7.28 8.92 -27.87
C ARG A 200 -6.68 8.54 -29.22
N LEU A 201 -6.63 7.25 -29.49
CA LEU A 201 -6.23 6.72 -30.79
C LEU A 201 -7.41 6.78 -31.80
N VAL A 202 -7.05 6.71 -33.09
CA VAL A 202 -7.94 6.94 -34.24
C VAL A 202 -9.28 6.19 -34.14
N HIS A 203 -10.33 6.82 -34.67
CA HIS A 203 -11.69 6.26 -34.75
C HIS A 203 -11.69 5.03 -35.68
N MET A 204 -12.13 3.89 -35.16
CA MET A 204 -12.59 2.80 -36.00
C MET A 204 -13.86 3.23 -36.75
N LYS A 205 -14.06 2.75 -37.98
CA LYS A 205 -15.33 2.94 -38.66
C LYS A 205 -16.43 2.23 -37.87
N GLU A 206 -17.61 2.83 -37.78
CA GLU A 206 -18.78 2.21 -37.16
C GLU A 206 -19.05 0.84 -37.83
N GLY A 207 -19.13 -0.23 -37.02
CA GLY A 207 -19.28 -1.60 -37.52
C GLY A 207 -18.00 -2.28 -38.01
N ALA A 208 -16.83 -1.65 -37.87
CA ALA A 208 -15.57 -2.36 -38.03
C ALA A 208 -15.44 -3.43 -36.94
N GLU A 209 -15.18 -4.67 -37.33
CA GLU A 209 -14.73 -5.68 -36.38
C GLU A 209 -13.45 -5.17 -35.74
N VAL A 210 -13.43 -5.15 -34.41
CA VAL A 210 -12.26 -4.73 -33.65
C VAL A 210 -11.08 -5.59 -34.13
N PRO A 211 -10.03 -5.01 -34.73
CA PRO A 211 -8.93 -5.79 -35.29
C PRO A 211 -8.10 -6.36 -34.13
N TYR A 212 -8.53 -7.48 -33.55
CA TYR A 212 -7.77 -8.26 -32.60
C TYR A 212 -7.21 -9.48 -33.34
N PRO A 213 -5.87 -9.67 -33.42
CA PRO A 213 -4.92 -9.47 -32.32
C PRO A 213 -3.81 -8.43 -32.55
N ASP A 214 -3.62 -7.88 -33.76
CA ASP A 214 -2.36 -7.19 -34.13
C ASP A 214 -2.36 -5.67 -33.88
N PHE A 215 -3.36 -5.13 -33.18
CA PHE A 215 -3.58 -3.68 -33.07
C PHE A 215 -2.39 -2.81 -32.59
N PRO A 216 -1.58 -3.18 -31.57
CA PRO A 216 -0.40 -2.37 -31.25
C PRO A 216 0.62 -2.39 -32.39
N GLU A 217 0.71 -3.47 -33.16
CA GLU A 217 1.65 -3.59 -34.27
C GLU A 217 1.21 -2.76 -35.48
N THR A 218 -0.10 -2.58 -35.71
CA THR A 218 -0.64 -1.79 -36.83
C THR A 218 -0.63 -0.29 -36.58
N VAL A 219 -0.66 0.16 -35.32
CA VAL A 219 -0.53 1.57 -34.93
C VAL A 219 0.94 2.02 -34.91
N LEU A 220 1.86 1.11 -34.60
CA LEU A 220 3.30 1.38 -34.50
C LEU A 220 4.08 1.12 -35.80
N VAL A 221 3.40 0.81 -36.92
CA VAL A 221 4.04 0.56 -38.21
C VAL A 221 4.80 1.82 -38.63
N ASN A 222 6.13 1.70 -38.72
CA ASN A 222 7.12 2.71 -39.13
C ASN A 222 7.79 3.54 -38.03
N GLN A 223 7.67 3.20 -36.74
CA GLN A 223 8.41 3.89 -35.68
C GLN A 223 9.41 2.97 -34.93
N GLU A 224 10.43 3.61 -34.35
CA GLU A 224 11.52 3.00 -33.56
C GLU A 224 11.17 2.50 -32.12
N PRO A 225 9.93 2.53 -31.56
CA PRO A 225 9.64 1.74 -30.38
C PRO A 225 9.49 0.25 -30.74
N ARG A 226 10.39 -0.59 -30.22
CA ARG A 226 10.31 -2.05 -30.33
C ARG A 226 9.41 -2.60 -29.23
N ILE A 227 8.39 -3.37 -29.63
CA ILE A 227 7.57 -4.15 -28.69
C ILE A 227 8.45 -5.22 -28.02
N LEU A 228 8.50 -5.18 -26.68
CA LEU A 228 9.22 -6.11 -25.83
C LEU A 228 8.32 -7.27 -25.38
N SER A 229 7.07 -6.98 -25.04
CA SER A 229 6.07 -7.98 -24.67
C SER A 229 4.66 -7.45 -24.87
N LYS A 230 3.71 -8.38 -25.02
CA LYS A 230 2.28 -8.10 -25.21
C LYS A 230 1.45 -9.13 -24.47
N GLU A 231 0.48 -8.67 -23.70
CA GLU A 231 -0.37 -9.51 -22.84
C GLU A 231 -1.81 -9.01 -22.87
N ALA A 232 -2.77 -9.92 -23.11
CA ALA A 232 -4.19 -9.62 -22.96
C ALA A 232 -4.56 -9.70 -21.47
N MET A 233 -5.17 -8.65 -20.94
CA MET A 233 -5.60 -8.60 -19.54
C MET A 233 -7.05 -9.08 -19.42
N THR A 234 -7.25 -10.20 -18.74
CA THR A 234 -8.57 -10.86 -18.58
C THR A 234 -9.37 -10.36 -17.37
N ALA A 235 -8.79 -9.49 -16.55
CA ALA A 235 -9.43 -8.95 -15.35
C ALA A 235 -10.54 -7.92 -15.65
N TYR A 236 -10.63 -7.44 -16.89
CA TYR A 236 -11.55 -6.39 -17.31
C TYR A 236 -12.71 -6.96 -18.11
N THR A 237 -13.88 -6.34 -17.99
CA THR A 237 -15.09 -6.73 -18.76
C THR A 237 -15.04 -6.32 -20.23
N PHE A 238 -13.95 -5.69 -20.65
CA PHE A 238 -13.66 -5.22 -22.00
C PHE A 238 -12.21 -5.54 -22.34
N PRO A 239 -11.85 -5.61 -23.63
CA PRO A 239 -10.48 -5.92 -24.03
C PRO A 239 -9.49 -4.86 -23.58
N VAL A 240 -8.47 -5.29 -22.82
CA VAL A 240 -7.31 -4.48 -22.43
C VAL A 240 -6.05 -5.24 -22.81
N TRP A 241 -5.09 -4.54 -23.41
CA TRP A 241 -3.78 -5.09 -23.78
C TRP A 241 -2.67 -4.31 -23.11
N LYS A 242 -1.86 -5.01 -22.34
CA LYS A 242 -0.61 -4.51 -21.77
C LYS A 242 0.51 -4.71 -22.78
N VAL A 243 1.15 -3.63 -23.20
CA VAL A 243 2.26 -3.65 -24.16
C VAL A 243 3.46 -2.95 -23.55
N ARG A 244 4.57 -3.66 -23.46
CA ARG A 244 5.87 -3.09 -23.07
C ARG A 244 6.65 -2.77 -24.33
N MET A 245 7.23 -1.58 -24.40
CA MET A 245 8.03 -1.16 -25.55
C MET A 245 9.26 -0.37 -25.15
N THR A 246 10.27 -0.37 -26.02
CA THR A 246 11.37 0.59 -25.92
C THR A 246 10.83 1.99 -26.21
N PRO A 247 11.37 3.04 -25.58
CA PRO A 247 10.93 4.39 -25.85
C PRO A 247 11.37 4.86 -27.24
N ILE A 248 10.76 5.93 -27.72
CA ILE A 248 11.14 6.59 -28.97
C ILE A 248 12.58 7.13 -28.87
N GLU A 249 13.33 7.06 -29.97
CA GLU A 249 14.70 7.59 -30.04
C GLU A 249 14.78 9.05 -29.54
N GLY A 250 15.69 9.32 -28.60
CA GLY A 250 15.85 10.63 -27.96
C GLY A 250 15.07 10.83 -26.66
N SER A 251 14.22 9.88 -26.27
CA SER A 251 13.58 9.86 -24.94
C SER A 251 14.59 9.60 -23.83
N GLN A 252 14.44 10.26 -22.69
CA GLN A 252 15.24 9.99 -21.48
C GLN A 252 14.73 8.78 -20.69
N HIS A 253 13.57 8.25 -21.06
CA HIS A 253 12.96 7.10 -20.38
C HIS A 253 13.65 5.80 -20.81
N LYS A 254 13.50 4.73 -20.02
CA LYS A 254 14.13 3.43 -20.32
C LYS A 254 13.18 2.44 -20.95
N GLU A 255 11.89 2.56 -20.63
CA GLU A 255 10.83 1.67 -21.06
C GLU A 255 9.50 2.41 -20.96
N GLU A 256 8.59 2.11 -21.86
CA GLU A 256 7.22 2.61 -21.87
C GLU A 256 6.26 1.43 -21.73
N LEU A 257 5.20 1.66 -20.96
CA LEU A 257 4.20 0.66 -20.68
C LEU A 257 2.83 1.20 -21.07
N HIS A 258 2.23 0.57 -22.07
CA HIS A 258 1.01 1.02 -22.72
C HIS A 258 -0.13 0.06 -22.41
N TYR A 259 -1.29 0.63 -22.15
CA TYR A 259 -2.54 -0.07 -21.93
C TYR A 259 -3.51 0.38 -22.99
N TYR A 260 -3.64 -0.44 -24.03
CA TYR A 260 -4.63 -0.21 -25.07
C TYR A 260 -5.96 -0.77 -24.61
N PHE A 261 -6.99 0.06 -24.63
CA PHE A 261 -8.33 -0.37 -24.27
C PHE A 261 -9.39 0.27 -25.14
N TYR A 262 -10.54 -0.41 -25.19
CA TYR A 262 -11.68 -0.01 -25.98
C TYR A 262 -12.92 0.07 -25.08
N PRO A 263 -13.37 1.29 -24.74
CA PRO A 263 -14.57 1.44 -23.93
C PRO A 263 -15.79 0.81 -24.63
N PRO A 264 -16.72 0.19 -23.88
CA PRO A 264 -17.92 -0.37 -24.46
C PRO A 264 -18.72 0.66 -25.27
N ASN A 265 -19.22 0.25 -26.44
CA ASN A 265 -20.05 1.06 -27.34
C ASN A 265 -19.38 2.33 -27.91
N GLN A 266 -18.06 2.48 -27.75
CA GLN A 266 -17.30 3.53 -28.40
C GLN A 266 -16.73 3.02 -29.72
N THR A 267 -16.21 3.92 -30.55
CA THR A 267 -15.45 3.61 -31.78
C THR A 267 -13.98 3.97 -31.68
N ALA A 268 -13.56 4.58 -30.57
CA ALA A 268 -12.19 5.01 -30.35
C ALA A 268 -11.45 4.04 -29.42
N VAL A 269 -10.18 3.78 -29.75
CA VAL A 269 -9.23 3.12 -28.85
C VAL A 269 -8.53 4.18 -28.03
N TYR A 270 -8.20 3.85 -26.80
CA TYR A 270 -7.39 4.71 -25.94
C TYR A 270 -6.08 4.00 -25.60
N ASP A 271 -5.03 4.81 -25.45
CA ASP A 271 -3.72 4.38 -24.99
C ASP A 271 -3.43 5.08 -23.67
N LEU A 272 -3.49 4.33 -22.57
CA LEU A 272 -2.99 4.80 -21.28
C LEU A 272 -1.54 4.34 -21.13
N TYR A 273 -0.61 5.28 -21.16
CA TYR A 273 0.82 4.98 -21.18
C TYR A 273 1.54 5.55 -19.95
N PHE A 274 2.61 4.87 -19.54
CA PHE A 274 3.46 5.28 -18.42
C PHE A 274 4.94 5.09 -18.74
N TYR A 275 5.75 6.03 -18.30
CA TYR A 275 7.20 5.95 -18.41
C TYR A 275 7.81 5.23 -17.22
N ARG A 276 8.67 4.24 -17.48
CA ARG A 276 9.43 3.51 -16.45
C ARG A 276 10.84 4.08 -16.32
N PRO A 277 11.35 4.21 -15.07
CA PRO A 277 10.77 3.74 -13.80
C PRO A 277 9.93 4.81 -13.05
N ALA A 278 9.37 5.82 -13.73
CA ALA A 278 8.74 6.97 -13.07
C ALA A 278 7.47 6.60 -12.27
N VAL A 279 6.83 5.47 -12.60
CA VAL A 279 5.65 4.95 -11.89
C VAL A 279 5.91 3.51 -11.44
N ASN A 280 5.69 3.22 -10.14
CA ASN A 280 5.79 1.85 -9.59
C ASN A 280 4.58 0.99 -9.97
N GLU A 281 4.67 -0.34 -9.82
CA GLU A 281 3.58 -1.26 -10.21
C GLU A 281 2.30 -1.04 -9.42
N ASP A 282 2.39 -0.65 -8.15
CA ASP A 282 1.21 -0.47 -7.29
C ASP A 282 0.39 0.75 -7.71
N THR A 283 1.04 1.89 -7.93
CA THR A 283 0.42 3.11 -8.44
C THR A 283 -0.22 2.85 -9.79
N LEU A 284 0.51 2.17 -10.67
CA LEU A 284 0.03 1.81 -11.99
C LEU A 284 -1.19 0.89 -11.93
N SER A 285 -1.17 -0.11 -11.05
CA SER A 285 -2.30 -1.00 -10.81
C SER A 285 -3.50 -0.24 -10.24
N SER A 286 -3.28 0.72 -9.34
CA SER A 286 -4.35 1.58 -8.80
C SER A 286 -5.01 2.40 -9.91
N VAL A 287 -4.21 3.11 -10.72
CA VAL A 287 -4.72 3.92 -11.83
C VAL A 287 -5.52 3.06 -12.82
N LEU A 288 -5.01 1.88 -13.19
CA LEU A 288 -5.71 0.97 -14.10
C LEU A 288 -7.01 0.42 -13.52
N ASN A 289 -7.00 0.01 -12.26
CA ASN A 289 -8.20 -0.50 -11.58
C ASN A 289 -9.25 0.60 -11.36
N SER A 290 -8.85 1.86 -11.34
CA SER A 290 -9.74 3.01 -11.23
C SER A 290 -10.44 3.38 -12.54
N LEU A 291 -10.03 2.77 -13.67
CA LEU A 291 -10.56 3.08 -14.98
C LEU A 291 -12.05 2.71 -15.04
N GLY A 292 -12.88 3.74 -15.04
CA GLY A 292 -14.32 3.69 -15.10
C GLY A 292 -14.85 4.32 -16.38
N TRP A 293 -16.13 4.07 -16.66
CA TRP A 293 -16.84 4.58 -17.85
C TRP A 293 -18.09 5.30 -17.38
N GLU A 294 -18.27 6.53 -17.82
CA GLU A 294 -19.62 7.06 -17.86
C GLU A 294 -20.31 6.45 -19.08
N LEU A 295 -21.30 5.58 -18.84
CA LEU A 295 -22.31 5.30 -19.86
C LEU A 295 -22.99 6.64 -20.11
N THR A 296 -22.63 7.32 -21.19
CA THR A 296 -23.34 8.51 -21.63
C THR A 296 -24.83 8.19 -21.67
N LYS A 297 -25.61 8.97 -20.91
CA LYS A 297 -27.07 8.83 -20.82
C LYS A 297 -27.76 9.06 -22.16
#